data_AF-A0A7J7JUN2-F1
#
_entry.id   AF-A0A7J7JUN2-F1
#
_cell.length_a   1.000
_cell.length_b   1.000
_cell.length_c   1.000
_cell.angle_alpha   90.00
_cell.angle_beta   90.00
_cell.angle_gamma   90.00
#
_symmetry.space_group_name_H-M   'P 1'
#
loop_
_entity.id
_entity.type
_entity.pdbx_description
1 polymer ?
#
loop_
_entity_poly.entity_id
_entity_poly.type
_entity_poly.pdbx_seq_one_letter_code
_entity_poly.pdbx_strand_id
1 'polypeptide(L)'
;MKPWRHYTSTTAILYFTLLAVPVLLLVTMNVKLKQLKSCPSAEKETEDPQHLLVSLMTHQRQALTWLLWREKQQPAGGILADDMGLGKTLTMISLVMKDCQNQTGVEDAKPQWLDKGTFNTSIGFFLVFVFV
;
A
#
# COMPACT_ATOMS: atom_id res chain seq x y z
N MET A 1 31.05 -54.36 -12.03
CA MET A 1 31.11 -52.90 -12.25
C MET A 1 30.00 -52.52 -13.22
N LYS A 2 28.90 -51.92 -12.74
CA LYS A 2 27.85 -51.35 -13.60
C LYS A 2 27.87 -49.84 -13.36
N PRO A 3 28.05 -49.02 -14.41
CA PRO A 3 28.32 -47.61 -14.26
C PRO A 3 27.04 -46.91 -13.78
N TRP A 4 27.21 -46.03 -12.80
CA TRP A 4 26.19 -45.19 -12.20
C TRP A 4 25.45 -44.39 -13.28
N ARG A 5 24.23 -44.82 -13.63
CA ARG A 5 23.35 -44.04 -14.49
C ARG A 5 22.58 -43.05 -13.61
N HIS A 6 23.19 -41.90 -13.36
CA HIS A 6 22.49 -40.68 -12.93
C HIS A 6 21.56 -40.24 -14.08
N TYR A 7 20.39 -40.85 -14.19
CA TYR A 7 19.35 -40.46 -15.16
C TYR A 7 17.97 -40.79 -14.60
N THR A 8 17.71 -40.29 -13.41
CA THR A 8 16.35 -40.21 -12.88
C THR A 8 16.19 -38.76 -12.44
N SER A 9 15.27 -38.04 -13.10
CA SER A 9 14.68 -36.78 -12.65
C SER A 9 14.99 -35.51 -13.45
N THR A 10 15.74 -35.50 -14.55
CA THR A 10 15.75 -34.31 -15.43
C THR A 10 14.41 -34.10 -16.11
N THR A 11 13.78 -35.15 -16.62
CA THR A 11 12.42 -35.07 -17.18
C THR A 11 11.39 -34.68 -16.13
N ALA A 12 11.45 -35.24 -14.91
CA ALA A 12 10.53 -34.89 -13.83
C ALA A 12 10.68 -33.42 -13.38
N ILE A 13 11.91 -32.90 -13.32
CA ILE A 13 12.18 -31.48 -13.06
C ILE A 13 11.65 -30.61 -14.20
N LEU A 14 11.85 -31.01 -15.46
CA LEU A 14 11.32 -30.28 -16.62
C LEU A 14 9.78 -30.25 -16.62
N TYR A 15 9.10 -31.36 -16.31
CA TYR A 15 7.63 -31.36 -16.19
C TYR A 15 7.14 -30.53 -15.00
N PHE A 16 7.81 -30.64 -13.84
CA PHE A 16 7.44 -29.87 -12.66
C PHE A 16 7.62 -28.37 -12.89
N THR A 17 8.74 -27.94 -13.47
CA THR A 17 8.96 -26.53 -13.83
C THR A 17 8.00 -26.05 -14.91
N LEU A 18 7.74 -26.84 -15.95
CA LEU A 18 6.81 -26.51 -17.04
C LEU A 18 5.36 -26.33 -16.56
N LEU A 19 4.92 -27.08 -15.53
CA LEU A 19 3.59 -26.96 -14.94
C LEU A 19 3.52 -25.95 -13.78
N ALA A 20 4.54 -25.87 -12.92
CA ALA A 20 4.51 -25.04 -11.72
C ALA A 20 4.66 -23.54 -12.04
N VAL A 21 5.50 -23.17 -13.01
CA VAL A 21 5.71 -21.77 -13.40
C VAL A 21 4.43 -21.08 -13.90
N PRO A 22 3.65 -21.64 -14.84
CA PRO A 22 2.41 -21.00 -15.30
C PRO A 22 1.33 -20.97 -14.22
N VAL A 23 1.25 -21.99 -13.35
CA VAL A 23 0.30 -21.99 -12.23
C VAL A 23 0.66 -20.89 -11.22
N LEU A 24 1.93 -20.73 -10.85
CA LEU A 24 2.39 -19.67 -9.97
C LEU A 24 2.17 -18.28 -10.58
N LEU A 25 2.41 -18.13 -11.89
CA LEU A 25 2.15 -16.90 -12.62
C LEU A 25 0.65 -16.55 -12.57
N LEU A 26 -0.24 -17.53 -12.84
CA LEU A 26 -1.69 -17.33 -12.79
C LEU A 26 -2.17 -16.95 -11.38
N VAL A 27 -1.65 -17.60 -10.34
CA VAL A 27 -1.97 -17.25 -8.95
C VAL A 27 -1.56 -15.79 -8.66
N THR A 28 -0.36 -15.40 -9.07
CA THR A 28 0.16 -14.04 -8.87
C THR A 28 -0.67 -13.00 -9.63
N MET A 29 -1.04 -13.28 -10.88
CA MET A 29 -1.87 -12.40 -11.71
C MET A 29 -3.27 -12.24 -11.12
N ASN A 30 -3.86 -13.32 -10.59
CA ASN A 30 -5.17 -13.25 -9.94
C ASN A 30 -5.15 -12.43 -8.65
N VAL A 31 -4.10 -12.55 -7.85
CA VAL A 31 -3.92 -11.70 -6.66
C VAL A 31 -3.83 -10.23 -7.06
N LYS A 32 -3.01 -9.90 -8.06
CA LYS A 32 -2.84 -8.51 -8.52
C LYS A 32 -4.12 -7.94 -9.15
N LEU A 33 -4.87 -8.75 -9.89
CA LEU A 33 -6.17 -8.36 -10.45
C LEU A 33 -7.20 -8.07 -9.34
N LYS A 34 -7.22 -8.88 -8.28
CA LYS A 34 -8.09 -8.64 -7.12
C LYS A 34 -7.75 -7.31 -6.43
N GLN A 35 -6.46 -6.98 -6.30
CA GLN A 35 -6.03 -5.68 -5.77
C GLN A 35 -6.56 -4.54 -6.66
N LEU A 36 -6.33 -4.59 -7.97
CA LEU A 36 -6.81 -3.55 -8.91
C LEU A 36 -8.33 -3.40 -8.93
N LYS A 37 -9.08 -4.48 -8.75
CA LYS A 37 -10.56 -4.42 -8.67
C LYS A 37 -11.07 -3.77 -7.38
N SER A 38 -10.25 -3.71 -6.33
CA SER A 38 -10.63 -3.11 -5.05
C SER A 38 -10.39 -1.60 -4.97
N CYS A 39 -9.82 -1.00 -6.02
CA CYS A 39 -9.58 0.44 -6.10
C CYS A 39 -10.88 1.23 -5.83
N PRO A 40 -10.83 2.25 -4.96
CA PRO A 40 -11.99 3.12 -4.74
C PRO A 40 -12.30 3.91 -6.02
N SER A 41 -13.59 4.20 -6.24
CA SER A 41 -14.00 5.13 -7.30
C SER A 41 -13.41 6.52 -7.05
N ALA A 42 -13.11 7.25 -8.11
CA ALA A 42 -12.56 8.62 -8.04
C ALA A 42 -13.50 9.60 -7.29
N GLU A 43 -14.79 9.29 -7.24
CA GLU A 43 -15.81 10.09 -6.55
C GLU A 43 -15.87 9.82 -5.04
N LYS A 44 -15.16 8.78 -4.55
CA LYS A 44 -15.25 8.40 -3.14
C LYS A 44 -14.42 9.35 -2.27
N GLU A 45 -15.08 10.03 -1.36
CA GLU A 45 -14.46 10.98 -0.45
C GLU A 45 -14.36 10.43 0.97
N THR A 46 -13.25 10.75 1.63
CA THR A 46 -13.06 10.49 3.05
C THR A 46 -13.30 11.79 3.82
N GLU A 47 -13.86 11.67 5.02
CA GLU A 47 -14.03 12.80 5.92
C GLU A 47 -12.69 13.37 6.40
N ASP A 48 -12.68 14.66 6.71
CA ASP A 48 -11.49 15.35 7.22
C ASP A 48 -11.00 14.66 8.52
N PRO A 49 -9.68 14.61 8.77
CA PRO A 49 -9.17 14.10 10.04
C PRO A 49 -9.65 14.96 11.20
N GLN A 50 -9.99 14.32 12.33
CA GLN A 50 -10.25 15.04 13.58
C GLN A 50 -9.05 15.93 13.93
N HIS A 51 -9.31 17.14 14.42
CA HIS A 51 -8.30 18.16 14.78
C HIS A 51 -7.54 18.80 13.61
N LEU A 52 -7.93 18.55 12.36
CA LEU A 52 -7.41 19.35 11.24
C LEU A 52 -8.06 20.74 11.27
N LEU A 53 -7.24 21.79 11.41
CA LEU A 53 -7.73 23.17 11.51
C LEU A 53 -8.23 23.75 10.18
N VAL A 54 -7.89 23.11 9.07
CA VAL A 54 -8.21 23.54 7.70
C VAL A 54 -9.07 22.47 7.05
N SER A 55 -10.20 22.86 6.45
CA SER A 55 -11.01 21.89 5.70
C SER A 55 -10.33 21.53 4.38
N LEU A 56 -10.34 20.24 4.04
CA LEU A 56 -9.73 19.72 2.82
C LEU A 56 -10.62 20.02 1.61
N MET A 57 -10.00 20.36 0.48
CA MET A 57 -10.71 20.48 -0.79
C MET A 57 -11.19 19.12 -1.28
N THR A 58 -12.23 19.09 -2.12
CA THR A 58 -12.84 17.87 -2.66
C THR A 58 -11.80 16.91 -3.25
N HIS A 59 -10.89 17.39 -4.10
CA HIS A 59 -9.83 16.58 -4.69
C HIS A 59 -8.83 16.04 -3.64
N GLN A 60 -8.58 16.78 -2.56
CA GLN A 60 -7.72 16.32 -1.46
C GLN A 60 -8.39 15.22 -0.65
N ARG A 61 -9.71 15.28 -0.47
CA ARG A 61 -10.50 14.22 0.20
C ARG A 61 -10.56 12.95 -0.64
N GLN A 62 -10.69 13.10 -1.96
CA GLN A 62 -10.59 11.98 -2.91
C GLN A 62 -9.18 11.36 -2.91
N ALA A 63 -8.14 12.20 -2.97
CA ALA A 63 -6.76 11.75 -2.86
C ALA A 63 -6.49 11.03 -1.53
N LEU A 64 -7.02 11.53 -0.41
CA LEU A 64 -6.92 10.91 0.90
C LEU A 64 -7.58 9.51 0.93
N THR A 65 -8.77 9.37 0.33
CA THR A 65 -9.42 8.05 0.16
C THR A 65 -8.53 7.07 -0.58
N TRP A 66 -7.92 7.53 -1.67
CA TRP A 66 -7.03 6.70 -2.47
C TRP A 66 -5.78 6.30 -1.69
N LEU A 67 -5.15 7.25 -0.98
CA LEU A 67 -3.97 7.01 -0.15
C LEU A 67 -4.25 5.98 0.96
N LEU A 68 -5.37 6.14 1.69
CA LEU A 68 -5.78 5.18 2.72
C LEU A 68 -6.06 3.78 2.17
N TRP A 69 -6.57 3.68 0.93
CA TRP A 69 -6.73 2.40 0.26
C TRP A 69 -5.38 1.81 -0.19
N ARG A 70 -4.48 2.64 -0.73
CA ARG A 70 -3.14 2.23 -1.17
C ARG A 70 -2.31 1.65 -0.04
N GLU A 71 -2.42 2.22 1.14
CA GLU A 71 -1.75 1.75 2.36
C GLU A 71 -2.18 0.34 2.78
N LYS A 72 -3.39 -0.10 2.39
CA LYS A 72 -3.86 -1.46 2.64
C LYS A 72 -3.39 -2.47 1.58
N GLN A 73 -2.79 -2.00 0.49
CA GLN A 73 -2.24 -2.85 -0.57
C GLN A 73 -0.78 -3.18 -0.30
N GLN A 74 -0.29 -4.27 -0.88
CA GLN A 74 1.14 -4.61 -0.84
C GLN A 74 1.75 -4.51 -2.24
N PRO A 75 2.87 -3.78 -2.41
CA PRO A 75 3.54 -2.93 -1.40
C PRO A 75 2.75 -1.65 -1.10
N ALA A 76 2.83 -1.19 0.15
CA ALA A 76 2.27 0.09 0.59
C ALA A 76 3.06 1.27 0.00
N GLY A 77 2.45 2.44 -0.05
CA GLY A 77 3.04 3.63 -0.67
C GLY A 77 2.68 3.84 -2.16
N GLY A 78 3.27 4.89 -2.73
CA GLY A 78 2.97 5.35 -4.08
C GLY A 78 3.60 6.69 -4.43
N ILE A 79 3.20 7.24 -5.57
CA ILE A 79 3.67 8.54 -6.06
C ILE A 79 2.47 9.47 -6.16
N LEU A 80 2.58 10.66 -5.56
CA LEU A 80 1.65 11.77 -5.77
C LEU A 80 2.25 12.72 -6.81
N ALA A 81 1.61 12.79 -7.97
CA ALA A 81 2.06 13.56 -9.13
C ALA A 81 1.02 14.59 -9.58
N ASP A 82 0.12 15.02 -8.69
CA ASP A 82 -0.84 16.09 -8.98
C ASP A 82 -0.12 17.41 -9.34
N ASP A 83 -0.82 18.33 -9.99
CA ASP A 83 -0.30 19.66 -10.32
C ASP A 83 0.27 20.39 -9.09
N MET A 84 1.24 21.28 -9.35
CA MET A 84 1.80 22.14 -8.31
C MET A 84 0.71 23.04 -7.72
N GLY A 85 0.79 23.32 -6.42
CA GLY A 85 -0.16 24.21 -5.74
C GLY A 85 -1.46 23.55 -5.24
N LEU A 86 -1.74 22.29 -5.59
CA LEU A 86 -2.94 21.57 -5.11
C LEU A 86 -2.91 21.13 -3.63
N GLY A 87 -1.85 21.49 -2.90
CA GLY A 87 -1.72 21.20 -1.47
C GLY A 87 -1.36 19.74 -1.15
N LYS A 88 -0.53 19.08 -1.98
CA LYS A 88 -0.07 17.69 -1.76
C LYS A 88 0.50 17.43 -0.36
N THR A 89 1.21 18.42 0.20
CA THR A 89 1.73 18.35 1.58
C THR A 89 0.61 18.26 2.62
N LEU A 90 -0.46 19.05 2.44
CA LEU A 90 -1.63 19.00 3.32
C LEU A 90 -2.34 17.65 3.23
N THR A 91 -2.43 17.08 2.02
CA THR A 91 -2.94 15.72 1.81
C THR A 91 -2.09 14.68 2.55
N MET A 92 -0.76 14.82 2.53
CA MET A 92 0.16 13.91 3.24
C MET A 92 0.00 14.02 4.77
N ILE A 93 -0.10 15.24 5.31
CA ILE A 93 -0.35 15.46 6.74
C ILE A 93 -1.69 14.83 7.15
N SER A 94 -2.71 15.00 6.31
CA SER A 94 -4.04 14.42 6.55
C SER A 94 -4.03 12.90 6.59
N LEU A 95 -3.20 12.26 5.75
CA LEU A 95 -2.98 10.81 5.77
C LEU A 95 -2.37 10.36 7.10
N VAL A 96 -1.31 11.02 7.56
CA VAL A 96 -0.66 10.71 8.84
C VAL A 96 -1.64 10.89 10.00
N MET A 97 -2.43 11.98 10.01
CA MET A 97 -3.42 12.21 11.05
C MET A 97 -4.51 11.13 11.10
N LYS A 98 -4.98 10.67 9.93
CA LYS A 98 -5.96 9.57 9.85
C LYS A 98 -5.38 8.24 10.32
N ASP A 99 -4.11 7.96 10.02
CA ASP A 99 -3.45 6.76 10.52
C ASP A 99 -3.30 6.81 12.05
N CYS A 100 -2.87 7.96 12.60
CA CYS A 100 -2.81 8.16 14.05
C CYS A 100 -4.18 7.98 14.73
N GLN A 101 -5.26 8.48 14.12
CA GLN A 101 -6.63 8.31 14.64
C GLN A 101 -7.06 6.84 14.66
N ASN A 102 -6.70 6.08 13.64
CA ASN A 102 -7.02 4.65 13.56
C ASN A 102 -6.29 3.83 14.63
N GLN A 103 -5.11 4.29 15.08
CA GLN A 103 -4.35 3.65 16.16
C GLN A 103 -4.91 3.98 17.56
N THR A 104 -5.52 5.16 17.75
CA THR A 104 -6.06 5.62 19.05
C THR A 104 -7.45 5.07 19.40
N GLY A 105 -8.08 4.26 18.54
CA GLY A 105 -9.36 3.59 18.84
C GLY A 105 -9.24 2.42 19.84
N VAL A 106 -8.04 2.15 20.34
CA VAL A 106 -7.74 1.15 21.37
C VAL A 106 -7.31 1.87 22.64
N GLU A 107 -8.30 2.11 23.51
CA GLU A 107 -8.22 2.56 24.92
C GLU A 107 -7.41 3.82 25.27
N ASP A 108 -7.97 4.57 26.21
CA ASP A 108 -7.37 5.72 26.90
C ASP A 108 -6.02 5.38 27.54
N ALA A 109 -4.95 5.42 26.76
CA ALA A 109 -3.58 5.38 27.24
C ALA A 109 -2.72 6.24 26.33
N LYS A 110 -2.06 7.23 26.94
CA LYS A 110 -0.92 8.04 26.46
C LYS A 110 -0.59 7.90 24.96
N PRO A 111 -0.59 9.00 24.17
CA PRO A 111 -0.27 8.91 22.76
C PRO A 111 1.08 8.22 22.53
N GLN A 112 1.08 7.15 21.74
CA GLN A 112 2.24 6.30 21.46
C GLN A 112 3.46 7.08 20.92
N TRP A 113 3.25 8.26 20.31
CA TRP A 113 4.33 9.13 19.83
C TRP A 113 5.19 9.74 20.97
N LEU A 114 4.72 9.72 22.22
CA LEU A 114 5.48 10.14 23.40
C LEU A 114 6.53 9.11 23.83
N ASP A 115 6.46 7.87 23.30
CA ASP A 115 7.50 6.86 23.49
C ASP A 115 8.55 7.00 22.37
N LYS A 116 9.54 7.84 22.65
CA LYS A 116 10.62 8.20 21.72
C LYS A 116 11.51 7.00 21.44
N GLY A 117 11.21 6.25 20.39
CA GLY A 117 12.15 5.23 19.91
C GLY A 117 11.65 4.31 18.79
N THR A 118 10.36 4.26 18.51
CA THR A 118 9.85 3.37 17.46
C THR A 118 8.72 4.06 16.70
N PHE A 119 9.06 4.76 15.62
CA PHE A 119 8.09 5.23 14.63
C PHE A 119 7.57 3.98 13.89
N ASN A 120 6.68 3.23 14.55
CA ASN A 120 6.09 2.01 14.04
C ASN A 120 4.95 2.38 13.07
N THR A 121 5.19 3.31 12.15
CA THR A 121 4.23 3.61 11.09
C THR A 121 4.26 2.47 10.11
N SER A 122 3.20 1.67 10.12
CA SER A 122 2.79 0.84 9.00
C SER A 122 2.26 1.71 7.84
N ILE A 123 2.84 2.90 7.62
CA ILE A 123 2.55 3.79 6.50
C ILE A 123 3.69 3.61 5.48
N GLY A 124 3.34 3.20 4.27
CA GLY A 124 4.21 3.11 3.12
C GLY A 124 4.78 4.47 2.72
N PHE A 125 5.96 4.43 2.10
CA PHE A 125 6.65 5.63 1.67
C PHE A 125 5.93 6.23 0.44
N PHE A 126 5.46 7.48 0.55
CA PHE A 126 4.93 8.23 -0.59
C PHE A 126 5.95 9.26 -1.08
N LEU A 127 6.31 9.16 -2.36
CA LEU A 127 7.10 10.17 -3.05
C LEU A 127 6.16 11.26 -3.56
N VAL A 128 6.35 12.49 -3.08
CA VAL A 128 5.65 13.67 -3.60
C VAL A 128 6.53 14.28 -4.70
N PHE A 129 6.13 14.12 -5.96
CA PHE A 129 6.78 14.84 -7.04
C PHE A 129 6.25 16.28 -7.04
N VAL A 130 7.06 17.17 -6.48
CA VAL A 130 6.98 18.59 -6.79
C VAL A 130 8.05 18.77 -7.86
N PHE A 131 7.65 18.85 -9.15
CA PHE A 131 8.55 19.46 -10.11
C PHE A 131 8.85 20.87 -9.58
N VAL A 132 10.12 21.21 -9.40
CA VAL A 132 10.58 22.59 -9.23
C VAL A 132 11.07 23.04 -10.59
#